data_AF-A0A955W9M2-F1
#
_entry.id   AF-A0A955W9M2-F1
#
_cell.length_a   1.000
_cell.length_b   1.000
_cell.length_c   1.000
_cell.angle_alpha   90.00
_cell.angle_beta   90.00
_cell.angle_gamma   90.00
#
_symmetry.space_group_name_H-M   'P 1'
#
loop_
_entity.id
_entity.type
_entity.pdbx_description
1 polymer ?
#
loop_
_entity_poly.entity_id
_entity_poly.type
_entity_poly.pdbx_seq_one_letter_code
_entity_poly.pdbx_strand_id
1 'polypeptide(L)'
;MTQHSAPTAPSSTTDSPLLSGLRLERARASRLFGADGRFHNPSGLGPQLQGPSWPVMRDFLFGGQRRRPDQALPVESPRDVWTRPVDSGLRMTWLGHSTVLIELDGLRVLTDPVFGERVSPVSFSGPKRFHRTPVTLAQLPPLDAVLLSHDHYDHLCAASMRQIAKLRVPVITSLGVGARLEALGVAPDCVVELDWWEHYTLPGGELRFTATPAQHFSGRSLLDRNRTLWASWVMTTANRNVFFSGDTGLTDEFLE
;
A
#
# COMPACT_ATOMS: atom_id res chain seq x y z
N MET A 1 59.38 -2.64 11.28
CA MET A 1 58.02 -3.22 11.35
C MET A 1 57.02 -2.09 11.61
N THR A 2 56.55 -1.45 10.54
CA THR A 2 55.54 -0.40 10.58
C THR A 2 54.19 -1.03 10.27
N GLN A 3 53.36 -1.24 11.30
CA GLN A 3 51.98 -1.70 11.10
C GLN A 3 51.16 -0.55 10.53
N HIS A 4 50.65 -0.73 9.31
CA HIS A 4 49.58 0.08 8.75
C HIS A 4 48.26 -0.30 9.43
N SER A 5 47.70 0.62 10.20
CA SER A 5 46.30 0.54 10.63
C SER A 5 45.42 0.85 9.41
N ALA A 6 44.63 -0.13 8.99
CA ALA A 6 43.59 0.06 7.99
C ALA A 6 42.46 0.95 8.57
N PRO A 7 41.82 1.81 7.75
CA PRO A 7 40.71 2.63 8.22
C PRO A 7 39.49 1.74 8.49
N THR A 8 38.93 1.87 9.69
CA THR A 8 37.64 1.28 10.06
C THR A 8 36.53 1.90 9.21
N ALA A 9 35.79 1.04 8.51
CA ALA A 9 34.60 1.44 7.77
C ALA A 9 33.55 2.02 8.74
N PRO A 10 32.80 3.07 8.35
CA PRO A 10 31.74 3.60 9.19
C PRO A 10 30.63 2.56 9.32
N SER A 11 30.32 2.17 10.56
CA SER A 11 29.12 1.41 10.89
C SER A 11 27.89 2.26 10.58
N SER A 12 27.26 2.05 9.42
CA SER A 12 25.96 2.64 9.13
C SER A 12 24.92 1.96 10.01
N THR A 13 24.48 2.63 11.06
CA THR A 13 23.44 2.15 11.97
C THR A 13 22.11 1.99 11.20
N THR A 14 21.79 0.74 10.88
CA THR A 14 20.54 0.23 10.28
C THR A 14 19.32 0.30 11.19
N ASP A 15 19.26 1.20 12.18
CA ASP A 15 18.10 1.31 13.07
C ASP A 15 17.06 2.26 12.46
N SER A 16 16.31 1.74 11.49
CA SER A 16 15.06 2.36 11.05
C SER A 16 13.95 1.99 12.03
N PRO A 17 13.16 2.94 12.57
CA PRO A 17 12.01 2.59 13.42
C PRO A 17 10.96 1.74 12.66
N LEU A 18 11.03 1.70 11.32
CA LEU A 18 10.14 0.90 10.48
C LEU A 18 10.57 -0.57 10.39
N LEU A 19 11.86 -0.87 10.53
CA LEU A 19 12.42 -2.21 10.42
C LEU A 19 13.27 -2.49 11.66
N SER A 20 12.66 -3.13 12.65
CA SER A 20 13.30 -3.60 13.88
C SER A 20 12.79 -5.00 14.25
N GLY A 21 13.54 -5.71 15.09
CA GLY A 21 13.19 -7.07 15.53
C GLY A 21 12.88 -8.01 14.35
N LEU A 22 11.77 -8.76 14.46
CA LEU A 22 11.34 -9.72 13.45
C LEU A 22 11.13 -9.09 12.06
N ARG A 23 10.68 -7.83 11.98
CA ARG A 23 10.53 -7.14 10.67
C ARG A 23 11.87 -6.97 9.97
N LEU A 24 12.91 -6.60 10.72
CA LEU A 24 14.25 -6.44 10.19
C LEU A 24 14.86 -7.78 9.78
N GLU A 25 14.62 -8.83 10.57
CA GLU A 25 15.06 -10.19 10.24
C GLU A 25 14.42 -10.68 8.94
N ARG A 26 13.09 -10.53 8.81
CA ARG A 26 12.36 -10.86 7.58
C ARG A 26 12.82 -10.02 6.40
N ALA A 27 13.02 -8.71 6.58
CA ALA A 27 13.52 -7.85 5.52
C ALA A 27 14.91 -8.30 5.05
N ARG A 28 15.83 -8.63 5.95
CA ARG A 28 17.16 -9.15 5.59
C ARG A 28 17.12 -10.51 4.90
N ALA A 29 16.08 -11.31 5.14
CA ALA A 29 15.86 -12.58 4.45
C ALA A 29 15.19 -12.41 3.07
N SER A 30 14.56 -11.25 2.81
CA SER A 30 13.94 -10.95 1.52
C SER A 30 14.99 -10.87 0.42
N ARG A 31 14.70 -11.51 -0.73
CA ARG A 31 15.63 -11.62 -1.87
C ARG A 31 16.06 -10.26 -2.41
N LEU A 32 15.19 -9.26 -2.35
CA LEU A 32 15.38 -7.96 -2.98
C LEU A 32 15.55 -6.83 -1.96
N PHE A 33 15.92 -7.18 -0.73
CA PHE A 33 16.39 -6.23 0.27
C PHE A 33 17.92 -6.13 0.23
N GLY A 34 18.42 -4.98 -0.20
CA GLY A 34 19.85 -4.74 -0.40
C GLY A 34 20.61 -4.48 0.91
N ALA A 35 21.94 -4.61 0.84
CA ALA A 35 22.85 -4.23 1.92
C ALA A 35 22.79 -2.73 2.27
N ASP A 36 22.20 -1.91 1.39
CA ASP A 36 21.88 -0.51 1.62
C ASP A 36 20.65 -0.29 2.53
N GLY A 37 20.02 -1.37 2.98
CA GLY A 37 18.86 -1.35 3.87
C GLY A 37 17.57 -0.93 3.16
N ARG A 38 17.44 -1.25 1.87
CA ARG A 38 16.30 -0.85 1.02
C ARG A 38 15.80 -2.01 0.17
N PHE A 39 14.51 -1.99 -0.13
CA PHE A 39 13.92 -2.86 -1.15
C PHE A 39 14.18 -2.32 -2.57
N HIS A 40 14.33 -3.23 -3.53
CA HIS A 40 14.59 -2.94 -4.94
C HIS A 40 13.56 -3.64 -5.84
N ASN A 41 13.17 -3.01 -6.95
CA ASN A 41 12.26 -3.65 -7.92
C ASN A 41 12.93 -4.89 -8.55
N PRO A 42 12.20 -5.99 -8.80
CA PRO A 42 12.78 -7.24 -9.32
C PRO A 42 13.47 -7.05 -10.67
N SER A 43 12.85 -6.32 -11.60
CA SER A 43 13.44 -5.96 -12.90
C SER A 43 14.29 -4.68 -12.89
N GLY A 44 14.53 -4.08 -11.72
CA GLY A 44 15.17 -2.77 -11.59
C GLY A 44 14.30 -1.62 -12.12
N LEU A 45 14.86 -0.42 -12.30
CA LEU A 45 14.14 0.67 -12.98
C LEU A 45 14.23 0.44 -14.50
N GLY A 46 13.10 0.40 -15.21
CA GLY A 46 13.12 0.30 -16.67
C GLY A 46 13.94 1.44 -17.31
N PRO A 47 14.54 1.22 -18.50
CA PRO A 47 15.50 2.16 -19.12
C PRO A 47 14.93 3.58 -19.35
N GLN A 48 13.61 3.73 -19.46
CA GLN A 48 12.93 5.02 -19.61
C GLN A 48 12.90 5.86 -18.31
N LEU A 49 13.08 5.22 -17.15
CA LEU A 49 13.12 5.88 -15.83
C LEU A 49 14.55 6.05 -15.30
N GLN A 50 15.56 5.58 -16.03
CA GLN A 50 16.99 5.73 -15.71
C GLN A 50 17.57 7.07 -16.20
N GLY A 51 16.78 8.15 -16.14
CA GLY A 51 17.19 9.51 -16.51
C GLY A 51 17.42 10.40 -15.27
N PRO A 52 18.04 11.59 -15.42
CA PRO A 52 18.12 12.54 -14.31
C PRO A 52 16.71 12.82 -13.77
N SER A 53 16.53 12.82 -12.45
CA SER A 53 15.22 13.06 -11.81
C SER A 53 14.68 14.47 -12.02
N TRP A 54 15.53 15.39 -12.49
CA TRP A 54 15.23 16.82 -12.62
C TRP A 54 14.08 17.15 -13.59
N PRO A 55 13.97 16.59 -14.81
CA PRO A 55 12.87 16.88 -15.73
C PRO A 55 11.52 16.35 -15.21
N VAL A 56 11.51 15.15 -14.62
CA VAL A 56 10.29 14.56 -14.00
C VAL A 56 9.87 15.38 -12.78
N MET A 57 10.82 15.81 -11.94
CA MET A 57 10.56 16.66 -10.78
C MET A 57 10.12 18.07 -11.19
N ARG A 58 10.68 18.63 -12.27
CA ARG A 58 10.27 19.91 -12.86
C ARG A 58 8.86 19.81 -13.43
N ASP A 59 8.53 18.76 -14.17
CA ASP A 59 7.18 18.57 -14.69
C ASP A 59 6.19 18.29 -13.55
N PHE A 60 6.60 17.58 -12.50
CA PHE A 60 5.82 17.41 -11.27
C PHE A 60 5.57 18.73 -10.53
N LEU A 61 6.51 19.67 -10.49
CA LEU A 61 6.35 20.94 -9.78
C LEU A 61 5.76 22.08 -10.64
N PHE A 62 6.07 22.10 -11.94
CA PHE A 62 5.84 23.22 -12.86
C PHE A 62 5.16 22.83 -14.18
N GLY A 63 4.86 21.55 -14.39
CA GLY A 63 4.19 21.08 -15.61
C GLY A 63 2.75 21.60 -15.68
N GLY A 64 2.38 22.20 -16.82
CA GLY A 64 1.04 22.74 -17.12
C GLY A 64 -0.05 21.69 -17.35
N GLN A 65 0.08 20.51 -16.74
CA GLN A 65 -0.92 19.47 -16.86
C GLN A 65 -2.18 19.84 -16.07
N ARG A 66 -3.36 19.60 -16.66
CA ARG A 66 -4.66 19.83 -16.03
C ARG A 66 -4.90 18.78 -14.94
N ARG A 67 -4.35 19.04 -13.74
CA ARG A 67 -4.37 18.13 -12.58
C ARG A 67 -5.59 18.27 -11.68
N ARG A 68 -6.51 19.18 -12.03
CA ARG A 68 -7.76 19.40 -11.32
C ARG A 68 -8.88 19.46 -12.35
N PRO A 69 -10.02 18.81 -12.07
CA PRO A 69 -11.16 18.89 -12.96
C PRO A 69 -11.76 20.31 -12.97
N ASP A 70 -12.17 20.76 -14.15
CA ASP A 70 -12.96 21.98 -14.42
C ASP A 70 -14.22 22.14 -13.56
N GLN A 71 -14.85 21.00 -13.33
CA GLN A 71 -16.18 20.89 -12.74
C GLN A 71 -16.17 19.81 -11.66
N ALA A 72 -17.13 19.91 -10.74
CA ALA A 72 -17.34 18.87 -9.75
C ALA A 72 -17.66 17.54 -10.44
N LEU A 73 -16.95 16.48 -10.06
CA LEU A 73 -17.24 15.13 -10.53
C LEU A 73 -18.54 14.63 -9.89
N PRO A 74 -19.40 13.92 -10.63
CA PRO A 74 -20.58 13.30 -10.05
C PRO A 74 -20.15 12.25 -9.00
N VAL A 75 -20.87 12.21 -7.87
CA VAL A 75 -20.62 11.25 -6.79
C VAL A 75 -21.94 10.59 -6.41
N GLU A 76 -22.04 9.30 -6.69
CA GLU A 76 -23.20 8.48 -6.36
C GLU A 76 -22.99 7.73 -5.05
N SER A 77 -24.07 7.49 -4.29
CA SER A 77 -24.00 6.69 -3.08
C SER A 77 -24.26 5.22 -3.40
N PRO A 78 -23.35 4.29 -3.05
CA PRO A 78 -23.51 2.86 -3.31
C PRO A 78 -24.39 2.12 -2.29
N ARG A 79 -24.93 2.80 -1.27
CA ARG A 79 -25.58 2.14 -0.12
C ARG A 79 -26.76 1.27 -0.52
N ASP A 80 -27.58 1.72 -1.45
CA ASP A 80 -28.74 0.96 -1.92
C ASP A 80 -28.34 -0.27 -2.74
N VAL A 81 -27.15 -0.26 -3.35
CA VAL A 81 -26.62 -1.42 -4.06
C VAL A 81 -26.14 -2.46 -3.07
N TRP A 82 -25.49 -2.05 -1.99
CA TRP A 82 -24.95 -2.96 -0.97
C TRP A 82 -26.01 -3.74 -0.17
N THR A 83 -27.28 -3.33 -0.22
CA THR A 83 -28.40 -4.09 0.37
C THR A 83 -28.81 -5.30 -0.48
N ARG A 84 -28.37 -5.36 -1.74
CA ARG A 84 -28.72 -6.42 -2.68
C ARG A 84 -27.66 -7.52 -2.66
N PRO A 85 -28.06 -8.80 -2.82
CA PRO A 85 -27.14 -9.91 -2.97
C PRO A 85 -26.25 -9.73 -4.21
N VAL A 86 -25.08 -10.36 -4.19
CA VAL A 86 -24.13 -10.35 -5.30
C VAL A 86 -24.28 -11.66 -6.07
N ASP A 87 -25.22 -11.70 -7.01
CA ASP A 87 -25.60 -12.93 -7.73
C ASP A 87 -24.41 -13.54 -8.52
N SER A 88 -23.51 -12.70 -9.01
CA SER A 88 -22.31 -13.12 -9.75
C SER A 88 -21.19 -13.67 -8.86
N GLY A 89 -21.29 -13.50 -7.53
CA GLY A 89 -20.21 -13.73 -6.58
C GLY A 89 -19.07 -12.70 -6.61
N LEU A 90 -19.15 -11.65 -7.45
CA LEU A 90 -18.18 -10.55 -7.50
C LEU A 90 -18.85 -9.20 -7.70
N ARG A 91 -18.59 -8.25 -6.80
CA ARG A 91 -18.96 -6.83 -6.96
C ARG A 91 -17.79 -5.95 -6.55
N MET A 92 -17.49 -4.94 -7.36
CA MET A 92 -16.48 -3.93 -7.06
C MET A 92 -17.15 -2.57 -6.98
N THR A 93 -16.94 -1.85 -5.88
CA THR A 93 -17.44 -0.50 -5.70
C THR A 93 -16.26 0.46 -5.58
N TRP A 94 -16.09 1.34 -6.56
CA TRP A 94 -15.04 2.35 -6.52
C TRP A 94 -15.43 3.50 -5.60
N LEU A 95 -14.60 3.77 -4.59
CA LEU A 95 -14.83 4.81 -3.58
C LEU A 95 -13.93 6.05 -3.77
N GLY A 96 -13.09 6.03 -4.81
CA GLY A 96 -12.16 7.09 -5.18
C GLY A 96 -10.69 6.68 -5.01
N HIS A 97 -9.82 7.21 -5.86
CA HIS A 97 -8.40 6.82 -5.93
C HIS A 97 -8.25 5.29 -6.08
N SER A 98 -7.37 4.65 -5.32
CA SER A 98 -7.20 3.20 -5.22
C SER A 98 -8.12 2.53 -4.20
N THR A 99 -9.07 3.27 -3.59
CA THR A 99 -10.03 2.70 -2.64
C THR A 99 -11.18 2.01 -3.38
N VAL A 100 -11.20 0.67 -3.28
CA VAL A 100 -12.25 -0.18 -3.84
C VAL A 100 -12.77 -1.09 -2.74
N LEU A 101 -14.09 -1.13 -2.56
CA LEU A 101 -14.74 -2.20 -1.80
C LEU A 101 -14.97 -3.38 -2.75
N ILE A 102 -14.29 -4.49 -2.48
CA ILE A 102 -14.37 -5.72 -3.26
C ILE A 102 -15.18 -6.72 -2.46
N GLU A 103 -16.29 -7.16 -3.03
CA GLU A 103 -17.12 -8.25 -2.51
C GLU A 103 -16.87 -9.48 -3.37
N LEU A 104 -16.30 -10.52 -2.76
CA LEU A 104 -15.75 -11.70 -3.42
C LEU A 104 -16.24 -12.96 -2.71
N ASP A 105 -17.13 -13.71 -3.35
CA ASP A 105 -17.77 -14.92 -2.80
C ASP A 105 -18.31 -14.74 -1.36
N GLY A 106 -18.91 -13.58 -1.11
CA GLY A 106 -19.53 -13.23 0.18
C GLY A 106 -18.61 -12.50 1.16
N LEU A 107 -17.30 -12.45 0.89
CA LEU A 107 -16.32 -11.73 1.71
C LEU A 107 -16.13 -10.30 1.21
N ARG A 108 -15.78 -9.37 2.11
CA ARG A 108 -15.59 -7.95 1.83
C ARG A 108 -14.19 -7.48 2.18
N VAL A 109 -13.46 -7.06 1.16
CA VAL A 109 -12.11 -6.48 1.28
C VAL A 109 -12.14 -5.01 0.87
N LEU A 110 -11.56 -4.14 1.69
CA LEU A 110 -11.35 -2.73 1.35
C LEU A 110 -9.89 -2.47 0.99
N THR A 111 -9.62 -2.05 -0.24
CA THR A 111 -8.25 -1.73 -0.70
C THR A 111 -7.89 -0.28 -0.38
N ASP A 112 -6.62 -0.02 -0.05
CA ASP A 112 -5.99 1.31 0.04
C ASP A 112 -6.93 2.45 0.50
N PRO A 113 -7.47 2.38 1.73
CA PRO A 113 -8.58 3.24 2.13
C PRO A 113 -8.17 4.69 2.35
N VAL A 114 -8.74 5.60 1.56
CA VAL A 114 -8.52 7.06 1.65
C VAL A 114 -9.82 7.81 1.89
N PHE A 115 -10.15 8.01 3.16
CA PHE A 115 -11.30 8.78 3.60
C PHE A 115 -10.93 10.15 4.20
N GLY A 116 -9.64 10.46 4.31
CA GLY A 116 -9.16 11.78 4.69
C GLY A 116 -9.35 12.82 3.60
N GLU A 117 -9.54 14.08 3.98
CA GLU A 117 -9.67 15.18 3.03
C GLU A 117 -8.36 15.47 2.27
N ARG A 118 -7.22 15.17 2.88
CA ARG A 118 -5.88 15.33 2.32
C ARG A 118 -5.03 14.08 2.51
N VAL A 119 -4.15 13.86 1.55
CA VAL A 119 -3.13 12.81 1.57
C VAL A 119 -1.77 13.46 1.83
N SER A 120 -1.46 13.69 3.10
CA SER A 120 -0.34 14.52 3.53
C SER A 120 0.14 14.17 4.95
N PRO A 121 1.42 14.43 5.30
CA PRO A 121 1.88 14.37 6.70
C PRO A 121 1.10 15.30 7.63
N VAL A 122 0.55 16.40 7.12
CA VAL A 122 -0.14 17.43 7.90
C VAL A 122 -1.55 17.67 7.35
N SER A 123 -2.49 18.01 8.24
CA SER A 123 -3.91 18.20 7.86
C SER A 123 -4.19 19.48 7.07
N PHE A 124 -3.29 20.47 7.12
CA PHE A 124 -3.52 21.81 6.55
C PHE A 124 -2.84 22.04 5.18
N SER A 125 -1.94 21.16 4.76
CA SER A 125 -1.17 21.29 3.51
C SER A 125 -1.11 19.96 2.75
N GLY A 126 -0.69 19.98 1.49
CA GLY A 126 -0.59 18.81 0.62
C GLY A 126 -1.86 18.54 -0.21
N PRO A 127 -1.84 17.50 -1.07
CA PRO A 127 -2.93 17.23 -2.01
C PRO A 127 -4.27 17.03 -1.31
N LYS A 128 -5.28 17.77 -1.79
CA LYS A 128 -6.67 17.69 -1.34
C LYS A 128 -7.49 16.99 -2.41
N ARG A 129 -8.34 16.06 -2.00
CA ARG A 129 -9.24 15.36 -2.94
C ARG A 129 -10.25 16.31 -3.59
N PHE A 130 -10.66 15.99 -4.83
CA PHE A 130 -11.50 16.87 -5.66
C PHE A 130 -13.01 16.70 -5.44
N HIS A 131 -13.44 15.51 -5.04
CA HIS A 131 -14.83 15.19 -4.75
C HIS A 131 -14.97 14.81 -3.27
N ARG A 132 -16.19 14.62 -2.73
CA ARG A 132 -16.43 14.00 -1.40
C ARG A 132 -16.33 12.46 -1.47
N THR A 133 -16.13 11.73 -0.38
CA THR A 133 -16.15 10.26 -0.46
C THR A 133 -17.60 9.84 -0.70
N PRO A 134 -17.87 8.79 -1.50
CA PRO A 134 -19.24 8.33 -1.75
C PRO A 134 -20.01 7.96 -0.47
N VAL A 135 -19.28 7.49 0.54
CA VAL A 135 -19.77 7.16 1.89
C VAL A 135 -18.70 7.49 2.95
N THR A 136 -19.08 7.44 4.22
CA THR A 136 -18.13 7.41 5.35
C THR A 136 -17.70 5.96 5.66
N LEU A 137 -16.61 5.79 6.40
CA LEU A 137 -16.17 4.45 6.86
C LEU A 137 -17.26 3.74 7.70
N ALA A 138 -18.01 4.49 8.52
CA ALA A 138 -19.10 3.94 9.34
C ALA A 138 -20.31 3.48 8.53
N GLN A 139 -20.40 3.87 7.25
CA GLN A 139 -21.46 3.46 6.32
C GLN A 139 -21.07 2.27 5.45
N LEU A 140 -19.82 1.77 5.57
CA LEU A 140 -19.43 0.56 4.88
C LEU A 140 -20.17 -0.66 5.47
N PRO A 141 -20.47 -1.67 4.64
CA PRO A 141 -20.85 -2.96 5.17
C PRO A 141 -19.71 -3.56 6.02
N PRO A 142 -19.99 -4.57 6.87
CA PRO A 142 -18.95 -5.27 7.61
C PRO A 142 -17.84 -5.76 6.69
N LEU A 143 -16.60 -5.51 7.09
CA LEU A 143 -15.39 -5.89 6.37
C LEU A 143 -14.82 -7.17 6.97
N ASP A 144 -14.30 -8.03 6.11
CA ASP A 144 -13.54 -9.21 6.51
C ASP A 144 -12.04 -8.91 6.55
N ALA A 145 -11.59 -7.97 5.70
CA ALA A 145 -10.20 -7.53 5.66
C ALA A 145 -10.02 -6.12 5.09
N VAL A 146 -8.87 -5.53 5.39
CA VAL A 146 -8.34 -4.34 4.71
C VAL A 146 -7.02 -4.72 4.04
N LEU A 147 -6.82 -4.26 2.81
CA LEU A 147 -5.63 -4.56 2.00
C LEU A 147 -4.88 -3.27 1.68
N LEU A 148 -3.58 -3.25 1.97
CA LEU A 148 -2.68 -2.13 1.69
C LEU A 148 -1.58 -2.54 0.71
N SER A 149 -1.44 -1.79 -0.38
CA SER A 149 -0.38 -2.02 -1.38
C SER A 149 0.98 -1.50 -0.94
N HIS A 150 1.05 -0.31 -0.34
CA HIS A 150 2.30 0.33 0.08
C HIS A 150 2.02 1.51 1.02
N ASP A 151 3.08 2.19 1.47
CA ASP A 151 3.00 3.18 2.53
C ASP A 151 2.82 4.63 2.08
N HIS A 152 2.57 4.95 0.81
CA HIS A 152 2.35 6.36 0.43
C HIS A 152 1.10 6.96 1.09
N TYR A 153 1.06 8.30 1.18
CA TYR A 153 -0.01 9.01 1.89
C TYR A 153 -1.40 8.81 1.27
N ASP A 154 -1.45 8.57 -0.03
CA ASP A 154 -2.63 8.31 -0.84
C ASP A 154 -3.02 6.83 -0.95
N HIS A 155 -2.33 5.94 -0.22
CA HIS A 155 -2.71 4.53 -0.08
C HIS A 155 -2.90 4.15 1.38
N LEU A 156 -2.05 4.68 2.26
CA LEU A 156 -2.13 4.52 3.71
C LEU A 156 -2.51 5.88 4.34
N CYS A 157 -3.79 6.20 4.28
CA CYS A 157 -4.31 7.45 4.85
C CYS A 157 -4.46 7.33 6.38
N ALA A 158 -3.77 8.19 7.14
CA ALA A 158 -3.80 8.17 8.61
C ALA A 158 -5.23 8.36 9.18
N ALA A 159 -6.07 9.18 8.54
CA ALA A 159 -7.44 9.42 8.99
C ALA A 159 -8.33 8.18 8.80
N SER A 160 -8.08 7.38 7.76
CA SER A 160 -8.75 6.10 7.54
C SER A 160 -8.28 5.06 8.54
N MET A 161 -6.95 4.88 8.67
CA MET A 161 -6.39 3.79 9.47
C MET A 161 -6.72 3.91 10.95
N ARG A 162 -6.81 5.13 11.51
CA ARG A 162 -7.27 5.34 12.89
C ARG A 162 -8.72 4.93 13.13
N GLN A 163 -9.57 4.96 12.11
CA GLN A 163 -10.95 4.48 12.20
C GLN A 163 -11.00 2.97 11.99
N ILE A 164 -10.26 2.45 11.02
CA ILE A 164 -10.14 1.01 10.74
C ILE A 164 -9.58 0.24 11.93
N ALA A 165 -8.63 0.83 12.66
CA ALA A 165 -8.09 0.27 13.90
C ALA A 165 -9.16 -0.17 14.91
N LYS A 166 -10.32 0.51 14.92
CA LYS A 166 -11.44 0.21 15.82
C LYS A 166 -12.26 -1.00 15.38
N LEU A 167 -12.16 -1.41 14.11
CA LEU A 167 -12.91 -2.53 13.54
C LEU A 167 -12.31 -3.88 13.90
N ARG A 168 -11.00 -3.92 14.25
CA ARG A 168 -10.27 -5.14 14.60
C ARG A 168 -10.35 -6.27 13.57
N VAL A 169 -10.44 -5.89 12.29
CA VAL A 169 -10.32 -6.80 11.15
C VAL A 169 -8.84 -6.95 10.75
N PRO A 170 -8.42 -8.07 10.16
CA PRO A 170 -7.09 -8.22 9.57
C PRO A 170 -6.77 -7.09 8.58
N VAL A 171 -5.59 -6.49 8.73
CA VAL A 171 -5.00 -5.52 7.80
C VAL A 171 -3.79 -6.19 7.15
N ILE A 172 -3.97 -6.63 5.90
CA ILE A 172 -2.96 -7.28 5.10
C ILE A 172 -2.17 -6.19 4.36
N THR A 173 -0.84 -6.25 4.43
CA THR A 173 0.04 -5.21 3.88
C THR A 173 1.42 -5.77 3.53
N SER A 174 2.20 -4.98 2.80
CA SER A 174 3.61 -5.30 2.48
C SER A 174 4.52 -5.19 3.71
N LEU A 175 5.61 -5.97 3.72
CA LEU A 175 6.59 -6.03 4.80
C LEU A 175 7.17 -4.65 5.19
N GLY A 176 7.22 -4.37 6.50
CA GLY A 176 7.71 -3.11 7.08
C GLY A 176 6.65 -2.03 7.24
N VAL A 177 5.52 -2.12 6.50
CA VAL A 177 4.42 -1.15 6.62
C VAL A 177 3.70 -1.25 7.96
N GLY A 178 3.74 -2.43 8.60
CA GLY A 178 3.08 -2.71 9.86
C GLY A 178 3.49 -1.78 11.00
N ALA A 179 4.76 -1.35 11.04
CA ALA A 179 5.23 -0.39 12.03
C ALA A 179 4.45 0.95 11.98
N ARG A 180 4.02 1.38 10.78
CA ARG A 180 3.18 2.58 10.64
C ARG A 180 1.74 2.33 11.04
N LEU A 181 1.22 1.13 10.78
CA LEU A 181 -0.12 0.72 11.17
C LEU A 181 -0.27 0.69 12.68
N GLU A 182 0.71 0.11 13.37
CA GLU A 182 0.81 0.09 14.83
C GLU A 182 0.86 1.51 15.40
N ALA A 183 1.69 2.39 14.81
CA ALA A 183 1.76 3.80 15.20
C ALA A 183 0.45 4.58 14.97
N LEU A 184 -0.43 4.07 14.09
CA LEU A 184 -1.76 4.63 13.83
C LEU A 184 -2.86 3.95 14.66
N GLY A 185 -2.50 3.01 15.54
CA GLY A 185 -3.39 2.36 16.50
C GLY A 185 -3.98 1.03 16.04
N VAL A 186 -3.57 0.49 14.88
CA VAL A 186 -3.94 -0.88 14.49
C VAL A 186 -3.26 -1.85 15.44
N ALA A 187 -4.03 -2.75 16.05
CA ALA A 187 -3.48 -3.71 17.00
C ALA A 187 -2.49 -4.66 16.30
N PRO A 188 -1.33 -4.98 16.90
CA PRO A 188 -0.31 -5.82 16.26
C PRO A 188 -0.81 -7.18 15.78
N ASP A 189 -1.78 -7.77 16.50
CA ASP A 189 -2.40 -9.05 16.17
C ASP A 189 -3.38 -8.97 14.99
N CYS A 190 -3.77 -7.76 14.57
CA CYS A 190 -4.55 -7.52 13.35
C CYS A 190 -3.65 -7.24 12.13
N VAL A 191 -2.33 -7.04 12.30
CA VAL A 191 -1.43 -6.68 11.20
C VAL A 191 -0.83 -7.93 10.58
N VAL A 192 -0.99 -8.09 9.27
CA VAL A 192 -0.38 -9.17 8.49
C VAL A 192 0.56 -8.55 7.46
N GLU A 193 1.86 -8.70 7.68
CA GLU A 193 2.91 -8.23 6.77
C GLU A 193 3.44 -9.36 5.91
N LEU A 194 3.45 -9.18 4.59
CA LEU A 194 3.91 -10.16 3.62
C LEU A 194 5.04 -9.57 2.75
N ASP A 195 6.07 -10.39 2.53
CA ASP A 195 7.05 -10.22 1.46
C ASP A 195 6.48 -10.73 0.13
N TRP A 196 7.11 -10.41 -0.99
CA TRP A 196 6.70 -10.93 -2.30
C TRP A 196 6.69 -12.46 -2.31
N TRP A 197 5.62 -12.99 -2.91
CA TRP A 197 5.29 -14.41 -3.01
C TRP A 197 4.90 -15.09 -1.71
N GLU A 198 4.96 -14.39 -0.58
CA GLU A 198 4.30 -14.85 0.63
C GLU A 198 2.78 -14.67 0.52
N HIS A 199 2.07 -15.45 1.33
CA HIS A 199 0.63 -15.44 1.33
C HIS A 199 0.06 -15.60 2.73
N TYR A 200 -1.16 -15.13 2.88
CA TYR A 200 -1.95 -15.26 4.09
C TYR A 200 -3.37 -15.66 3.72
N THR A 201 -3.92 -16.64 4.42
CA THR A 201 -5.31 -17.06 4.26
C THR A 201 -6.09 -16.61 5.49
N LEU A 202 -7.25 -15.99 5.28
CA LEU A 202 -8.13 -15.60 6.39
C LEU A 202 -8.50 -16.82 7.26
N PRO A 203 -8.73 -16.61 8.57
CA PRO A 203 -9.34 -17.63 9.41
C PRO A 203 -10.67 -18.10 8.80
N GLY A 204 -10.82 -19.41 8.58
CA GLY A 204 -11.95 -20.00 7.84
C GLY A 204 -11.56 -20.59 6.48
N GLY A 205 -10.44 -20.13 5.90
CA GLY A 205 -9.85 -20.73 4.70
C GLY A 205 -10.45 -20.25 3.38
N GLU A 206 -11.41 -19.32 3.39
CA GLU A 206 -12.19 -18.97 2.20
C GLU A 206 -11.49 -17.97 1.26
N LEU A 207 -10.52 -17.20 1.76
CA LEU A 207 -9.82 -16.18 1.01
C LEU A 207 -8.33 -16.12 1.34
N ARG A 208 -7.51 -16.28 0.30
CA ARG A 208 -6.06 -16.15 0.33
C ARG A 208 -5.62 -14.86 -0.34
N PHE A 209 -4.74 -14.13 0.32
CA PHE A 209 -4.00 -13.00 -0.22
C PHE A 209 -2.58 -13.45 -0.54
N THR A 210 -2.12 -13.22 -1.77
CA THR A 210 -0.72 -13.43 -2.16
C THR A 210 -0.15 -12.08 -2.53
N ALA A 211 0.93 -11.68 -1.86
CA ALA A 211 1.68 -10.48 -2.25
C ALA A 211 2.47 -10.80 -3.52
N THR A 212 2.31 -10.02 -4.57
CA THR A 212 3.05 -10.18 -5.82
C THR A 212 3.88 -8.94 -6.12
N PRO A 213 4.95 -9.05 -6.92
CA PRO A 213 5.81 -7.93 -7.23
C PRO A 213 5.08 -6.80 -7.96
N ALA A 214 5.48 -5.58 -7.66
CA ALA A 214 5.02 -4.37 -8.33
C ALA A 214 6.22 -3.48 -8.67
N GLN A 215 6.18 -2.81 -9.81
CA GLN A 215 7.16 -1.81 -10.23
C GLN A 215 6.81 -0.46 -9.60
N HIS A 216 7.28 -0.24 -8.37
CA HIS A 216 6.97 0.97 -7.62
C HIS A 216 8.06 1.32 -6.60
N PHE A 217 7.70 2.06 -5.56
CA PHE A 217 8.55 2.43 -4.44
C PHE A 217 7.73 2.67 -3.17
N SER A 218 8.42 2.91 -2.06
CA SER A 218 7.80 3.32 -0.79
C SER A 218 8.51 4.53 -0.17
N GLY A 219 7.90 5.12 0.86
CA GLY A 219 8.47 6.17 1.69
C GLY A 219 7.54 7.36 1.88
N ARG A 220 7.73 8.06 3.00
CA ARG A 220 6.94 9.24 3.40
C ARG A 220 7.79 10.49 3.64
N SER A 221 9.11 10.34 3.56
CA SER A 221 10.09 11.37 3.82
C SER A 221 11.35 11.13 2.97
N LEU A 222 12.30 12.05 3.06
CA LEU A 222 13.59 11.90 2.38
C LEU A 222 14.46 10.78 3.00
N LEU A 223 14.14 10.33 4.21
CA LEU A 223 14.98 9.41 5.00
C LEU A 223 14.49 7.96 5.00
N ASP A 224 13.27 7.69 4.52
CA ASP A 224 12.64 6.37 4.59
C ASP A 224 12.28 5.78 3.23
N ARG A 225 12.79 6.37 2.15
CA ARG A 225 12.64 5.86 0.79
C ARG A 225 13.01 4.37 0.70
N ASN A 226 12.10 3.55 0.18
CA ASN A 226 12.27 2.11 -0.01
C ASN A 226 12.61 1.31 1.26
N ARG A 227 12.34 1.85 2.46
CA ARG A 227 12.57 1.14 3.72
C ARG A 227 11.43 0.20 4.12
N THR A 228 10.28 0.29 3.46
CA THR A 228 9.22 -0.72 3.53
C THR A 228 9.00 -1.29 2.14
N LEU A 229 8.45 -2.49 2.06
CA LEU A 229 8.08 -3.10 0.78
C LEU A 229 6.82 -2.41 0.20
N TRP A 230 6.56 -2.69 -1.07
CA TRP A 230 5.33 -2.39 -1.81
C TRP A 230 4.93 -3.65 -2.58
N ALA A 231 3.63 -3.89 -2.79
CA ALA A 231 3.17 -5.07 -3.51
C ALA A 231 1.89 -4.79 -4.30
N SER A 232 1.73 -5.52 -5.40
CA SER A 232 0.41 -5.87 -5.92
C SER A 232 -0.10 -7.13 -5.21
N TRP A 233 -1.34 -7.49 -5.46
CA TRP A 233 -2.02 -8.54 -4.70
C TRP A 233 -2.89 -9.42 -5.58
N VAL A 234 -2.80 -10.72 -5.36
CA VAL A 234 -3.78 -11.70 -5.85
C VAL A 234 -4.64 -12.15 -4.67
N MET A 235 -5.95 -11.93 -4.79
CA MET A 235 -6.97 -12.43 -3.88
C MET A 235 -7.62 -13.66 -4.51
N THR A 236 -7.46 -14.82 -3.88
CA THR A 236 -7.94 -16.11 -4.38
C THR A 236 -8.97 -16.69 -3.42
N THR A 237 -10.15 -17.02 -3.95
CA THR A 237 -11.14 -17.88 -3.30
C THR A 237 -11.24 -19.21 -4.05
N ALA A 238 -12.15 -20.09 -3.62
CA ALA A 238 -12.42 -21.33 -4.33
C ALA A 238 -12.92 -21.12 -5.78
N ASN A 239 -13.58 -19.99 -6.08
CA ASN A 239 -14.26 -19.81 -7.36
C ASN A 239 -13.61 -18.75 -8.26
N ARG A 240 -12.68 -17.94 -7.75
CA ARG A 240 -12.20 -16.76 -8.46
C ARG A 240 -10.87 -16.22 -7.94
N ASN A 241 -10.24 -15.45 -8.82
CA ASN A 241 -9.05 -14.66 -8.54
C ASN A 241 -9.34 -13.20 -8.88
N VAL A 242 -8.91 -12.29 -8.01
CA VAL A 242 -8.90 -10.84 -8.27
C VAL A 242 -7.48 -10.34 -8.09
N PHE A 243 -6.99 -9.64 -9.11
CA PHE A 243 -5.70 -8.96 -9.05
C PHE A 243 -5.90 -7.47 -8.73
N PHE A 244 -5.19 -6.98 -7.72
CA PHE A 244 -5.13 -5.58 -7.34
C PHE A 244 -3.70 -5.07 -7.53
N SER A 245 -3.51 -4.17 -8.49
CA SER A 245 -2.20 -3.74 -8.97
C SER A 245 -1.44 -2.83 -8.00
N GLY A 246 -2.12 -2.22 -7.03
CA GLY A 246 -1.62 -1.02 -6.38
C GLY A 246 -1.27 0.05 -7.43
N ASP A 247 -0.13 0.71 -7.24
CA ASP A 247 0.40 1.78 -8.10
C ASP A 247 1.51 1.31 -9.05
N THR A 248 1.57 0.01 -9.34
CA THR A 248 2.63 -0.55 -10.19
C THR A 248 2.70 0.13 -11.56
N GLY A 249 3.93 0.40 -12.01
CA GLY A 249 4.22 0.66 -13.41
C GLY A 249 4.09 -0.59 -14.28
N LEU A 250 4.19 -0.40 -15.61
CA LEU A 250 4.28 -1.51 -16.56
C LEU A 250 5.60 -2.25 -16.37
N THR A 251 5.52 -3.57 -16.28
CA THR A 251 6.66 -4.43 -15.92
C THR A 251 6.43 -5.87 -16.37
N ASP A 252 7.50 -6.64 -16.57
CA ASP A 252 7.40 -8.02 -17.08
C ASP A 252 6.89 -9.00 -16.01
N GLU A 253 6.94 -8.62 -14.73
CA GLU A 253 6.43 -9.40 -13.60
C GLU A 253 4.92 -9.65 -13.68
N PHE A 254 4.17 -8.95 -14.54
CA PHE A 254 2.78 -9.31 -14.84
C PHE A 254 2.62 -10.68 -15.53
N LEU A 255 3.70 -11.22 -16.12
CA LEU A 255 3.70 -12.52 -16.77
C LEU A 255 3.94 -13.68 -15.79
N GLU A 256 4.42 -13.39 -14.58
CA GLU A 256 4.69 -14.38 -13.52
C GLU A 256 3.43 -14.75 -12.74
#